data_AF-A0A1R0L3Y1-F1
#
_entry.id   AF-A0A1R0L3Y1-F1
#
_cell.length_a   1.000
_cell.length_b   1.000
_cell.length_c   1.000
_cell.angle_alpha   90.00
_cell.angle_beta   90.00
_cell.angle_gamma   90.00
#
_symmetry.space_group_name_H-M   'P 1'
#
loop_
_entity.id
_entity.type
_entity.pdbx_description
1 polymer ?
#
loop_
_entity_poly.entity_id
_entity_poly.type
_entity_poly.pdbx_seq_one_letter_code
_entity_poly.pdbx_strand_id
1 'polypeptide(L)'
;MMPRAVVAPAVLACGLVGTFLYWRFAYFLRDPPREIPPGEEQAVAAADGFVTYVKRVEQGQVPIAVKGNTRIPLREHVGLGVEQSGYLIGTYMTERSVHRNRAPLGGEVVYRWHRSADPFNRSMARMAANLLFRRQPYDQGCRYLLSNERLTIGIRHTGGSLVLVTQIADLWINRIVAQVDAGDTVRRGQQYGLIRFGSQCDVFLPDVLVDTILVQPGQYVFAGETVLATIHTGQ
;
A
#
# COMPACT_ATOMS: atom_id res chain seq x y z
N MET A 1 39.40 33.74 11.69
CA MET A 1 38.00 34.19 11.93
C MET A 1 37.25 33.99 10.63
N MET A 2 36.32 33.03 10.54
CA MET A 2 35.54 32.84 9.31
C MET A 2 34.63 34.07 9.08
N PRO A 3 34.53 34.59 7.84
CA PRO A 3 33.67 35.73 7.56
C PRO A 3 32.22 35.38 7.90
N ARG A 4 31.48 36.30 8.56
CA ARG A 4 30.04 36.13 8.86
C ARG A 4 29.20 35.74 7.64
N ALA A 5 29.64 36.16 6.43
CA ALA A 5 29.04 35.79 5.15
C ALA A 5 29.11 34.29 4.81
N VAL A 6 30.05 33.53 5.41
CA VAL A 6 30.21 32.08 5.21
C VAL A 6 29.54 31.29 6.33
N VAL A 7 29.43 31.85 7.54
CA VAL A 7 28.85 31.18 8.71
C VAL A 7 27.34 30.96 8.55
N ALA A 8 26.59 31.98 8.11
CA ALA A 8 25.14 31.88 7.93
C ALA A 8 24.71 30.80 6.91
N PRO A 9 25.28 30.73 5.69
CA PRO A 9 24.93 29.66 4.74
C PRO A 9 25.40 28.28 5.21
N ALA A 10 26.51 28.18 5.93
CA ALA A 10 26.97 26.91 6.50
C ALA A 10 26.01 26.39 7.59
N VAL A 11 25.55 27.25 8.50
CA VAL A 11 24.55 26.88 9.52
C VAL A 11 23.22 26.47 8.88
N LEU A 12 22.76 27.19 7.87
CA LEU A 12 21.55 26.83 7.12
C LEU A 12 21.69 25.46 6.45
N ALA A 13 22.81 25.20 5.78
CA ALA A 13 23.09 23.93 5.12
C ALA A 13 23.12 22.77 6.15
N CYS A 14 23.80 22.95 7.28
CA CYS A 14 23.81 21.97 8.37
C CYS A 14 22.40 21.73 8.93
N GLY A 15 21.58 22.77 9.10
CA GLY A 15 20.19 22.63 9.55
C GLY A 15 19.33 21.83 8.57
N LEU A 16 19.44 22.09 7.27
CA LEU A 16 18.72 21.35 6.24
C LEU A 16 19.16 19.87 6.19
N VAL A 17 20.46 19.61 6.25
CA VAL A 17 21.00 18.24 6.31
C VAL A 17 20.50 17.54 7.57
N GLY A 18 20.59 18.16 8.74
CA GLY A 18 20.10 17.60 10.00
C GLY A 18 18.60 17.28 9.96
N THR A 19 17.80 18.18 9.39
CA THR A 19 16.35 17.98 9.21
C THR A 19 16.07 16.81 8.28
N PHE A 20 16.77 16.72 7.15
CA PHE A 20 16.65 15.61 6.21
C PHE A 20 17.03 14.27 6.86
N LEU A 21 18.15 14.22 7.59
CA LEU A 21 18.61 13.02 8.28
C LEU A 21 17.60 12.58 9.36
N TYR A 22 17.11 13.51 10.18
CA TYR A 22 16.07 13.23 11.15
C TYR A 22 14.80 12.69 10.48
N TRP A 23 14.33 13.36 9.43
CA TRP A 23 13.16 12.89 8.68
C TRP A 23 13.40 11.47 8.13
N ARG A 24 14.54 11.24 7.49
CA ARG A 24 14.85 9.99 6.78
C ARG A 24 15.05 8.79 7.70
N PHE A 25 15.70 8.98 8.84
CA PHE A 25 16.15 7.88 9.71
C PHE A 25 15.32 7.73 10.98
N ALA A 26 14.71 8.80 11.49
CA ALA A 26 13.85 8.73 12.68
C ALA A 26 12.37 8.78 12.30
N TYR A 27 11.93 9.85 11.62
CA TYR A 27 10.50 10.07 11.38
C TYR A 27 9.90 9.13 10.34
N PHE A 28 10.60 8.86 9.24
CA PHE A 28 10.10 8.04 8.14
C PHE A 28 9.98 6.56 8.51
N LEU A 29 10.95 6.04 9.28
CA LEU A 29 11.02 4.63 9.69
C LEU A 29 10.30 4.33 11.02
N ARG A 30 9.60 5.34 11.57
CA ARG A 30 8.87 5.23 12.83
C ARG A 30 7.84 4.10 12.80
N ASP A 31 7.56 3.54 13.97
CA ASP A 31 6.52 2.54 14.19
C ASP A 31 5.68 2.95 15.41
N PRO A 32 4.71 3.87 15.24
CA PRO A 32 3.86 4.25 16.35
C PRO A 32 2.99 3.05 16.75
N PRO A 33 2.66 2.91 18.06
CA PRO A 33 1.70 1.90 18.50
C PRO A 33 0.37 2.09 17.78
N ARG A 34 -0.36 0.99 17.56
CA ARG A 34 -1.63 0.96 16.83
C ARG A 34 -2.71 0.28 17.66
N GLU A 35 -3.89 0.86 17.66
CA GLU A 35 -5.07 0.27 18.29
C GLU A 35 -5.95 -0.39 17.22
N ILE A 36 -5.87 -1.72 17.14
CA ILE A 36 -6.64 -2.49 16.16
C ILE A 36 -8.10 -2.54 16.64
N PRO A 37 -9.09 -2.13 15.83
CA PRO A 37 -10.50 -2.24 16.20
C PRO A 37 -10.87 -3.68 16.60
N PRO A 38 -11.72 -3.85 17.62
CA PRO A 38 -12.16 -5.18 18.07
C PRO A 38 -13.13 -5.84 17.07
N GLY A 39 -13.28 -7.16 17.17
CA GLY A 39 -14.26 -7.97 16.42
C GLY A 39 -13.75 -8.46 15.06
N GLU A 40 -13.94 -9.73 14.72
CA GLU A 40 -13.30 -10.36 13.54
C GLU A 40 -13.96 -10.03 12.19
N GLU A 41 -15.13 -9.39 12.22
CA GLU A 41 -15.98 -9.08 11.05
C GLU A 41 -15.53 -7.84 10.26
N GLN A 42 -14.24 -7.50 10.33
CA GLN A 42 -13.70 -6.27 9.78
C GLN A 42 -12.33 -6.51 9.13
N ALA A 43 -12.18 -6.01 7.90
CA ALA A 43 -10.88 -5.87 7.25
C ALA A 43 -10.33 -4.46 7.51
N VAL A 44 -9.09 -4.36 7.99
CA VAL A 44 -8.43 -3.07 8.29
C VAL A 44 -7.44 -2.66 7.20
N ALA A 45 -7.06 -1.38 7.17
CA ALA A 45 -6.14 -0.85 6.19
C ALA A 45 -4.75 -1.49 6.34
N ALA A 46 -4.13 -1.84 5.21
CA ALA A 46 -2.79 -2.44 5.22
C ALA A 46 -1.66 -1.40 5.29
N ALA A 47 -1.97 -0.12 5.09
CA ALA A 47 -0.99 0.97 5.01
C ALA A 47 -1.55 2.28 5.57
N ASP A 48 -0.65 3.12 6.07
CA ASP A 48 -0.94 4.53 6.28
C ASP A 48 -0.91 5.25 4.93
N GLY A 49 -1.90 6.10 4.66
CA GLY A 49 -1.90 6.86 3.41
C GLY A 49 -3.27 7.31 2.97
N PHE A 50 -3.34 7.79 1.73
CA PHE A 50 -4.59 8.17 1.09
C PHE A 50 -5.12 7.02 0.23
N VAL A 51 -6.40 6.70 0.37
CA VAL A 51 -7.09 5.81 -0.57
C VAL A 51 -7.11 6.47 -1.94
N THR A 52 -6.45 5.87 -2.92
CA THR A 52 -6.36 6.42 -4.29
C THR A 52 -7.52 5.96 -5.15
N TYR A 53 -7.98 4.72 -4.91
CA TYR A 53 -9.11 4.14 -5.62
C TYR A 53 -9.76 3.03 -4.78
N VAL A 54 -11.05 2.84 -5.04
CA VAL A 54 -11.82 1.64 -4.70
C VAL A 54 -12.41 1.18 -6.03
N LYS A 55 -11.93 0.06 -6.58
CA LYS A 55 -12.37 -0.45 -7.88
C LYS A 55 -12.99 -1.82 -7.70
N ARG A 56 -14.16 -2.02 -8.34
CA ARG A 56 -14.68 -3.37 -8.54
C ARG A 56 -13.81 -4.09 -9.56
N VAL A 57 -13.49 -5.33 -9.25
CA VAL A 57 -12.78 -6.27 -10.11
C VAL A 57 -13.79 -7.34 -10.49
N GLU A 58 -13.99 -7.55 -11.79
CA GLU A 58 -14.91 -8.56 -12.31
C GLU A 58 -14.10 -9.65 -13.00
N GLN A 59 -14.36 -10.92 -12.68
CA GLN A 59 -13.73 -12.09 -13.32
C GLN A 59 -12.19 -12.01 -13.36
N GLY A 60 -11.58 -11.51 -12.28
CA GLY A 60 -10.13 -11.33 -12.27
C GLY A 60 -9.61 -10.33 -13.31
N GLN A 61 -10.35 -9.25 -13.62
CA GLN A 61 -9.86 -8.11 -14.40
C GLN A 61 -10.01 -6.80 -13.62
N VAL A 62 -8.92 -6.02 -13.48
CA VAL A 62 -9.01 -4.67 -12.92
C VAL A 62 -9.42 -3.71 -14.04
N PRO A 63 -10.46 -2.87 -13.87
CA PRO A 63 -10.75 -1.81 -14.81
C PRO A 63 -9.63 -0.76 -14.73
N ILE A 64 -8.79 -0.71 -15.76
CA ILE A 64 -7.70 0.28 -15.85
C ILE A 64 -8.25 1.68 -16.12
N ALA A 65 -7.68 2.65 -15.41
CA ALA A 65 -7.82 4.07 -15.67
C ALA A 65 -7.36 4.40 -17.11
N VAL A 66 -8.34 4.81 -17.92
CA VAL A 66 -8.26 5.11 -19.34
C VAL A 66 -7.13 6.10 -19.67
N LYS A 67 -6.00 5.55 -20.12
CA LYS A 67 -5.15 6.16 -21.15
C LYS A 67 -4.36 5.07 -21.87
N GLY A 68 -5.02 4.37 -22.81
CA GLY A 68 -4.39 3.35 -23.65
C GLY A 68 -5.21 2.07 -23.94
N ASN A 69 -6.42 1.93 -23.39
CA ASN A 69 -7.33 0.80 -23.67
C ASN A 69 -6.81 -0.61 -23.33
N THR A 70 -5.74 -0.74 -22.55
CA THR A 70 -5.26 -2.04 -22.08
C THR A 70 -6.00 -2.41 -20.80
N ARG A 71 -6.83 -3.46 -20.83
CA ARG A 71 -7.29 -4.16 -19.62
C ARG A 71 -6.13 -5.02 -19.14
N ILE A 72 -5.70 -4.85 -17.90
CA ILE A 72 -4.74 -5.76 -17.32
C ILE A 72 -5.51 -6.81 -16.54
N PRO A 73 -5.39 -8.09 -16.92
CA PRO A 73 -5.92 -9.16 -16.11
C PRO A 73 -5.30 -9.08 -14.72
N LEU A 74 -6.13 -9.25 -13.68
CA LEU A 74 -5.77 -9.22 -12.28
C LEU A 74 -4.53 -10.10 -11.99
N ARG A 75 -4.29 -11.16 -12.78
CA ARG A 75 -3.04 -11.96 -12.76
C ARG A 75 -1.75 -11.13 -12.81
N GLU A 76 -1.71 -9.99 -13.47
CA GLU A 76 -0.51 -9.13 -13.50
C GLU A 76 -0.46 -8.19 -12.27
N HIS A 77 -1.60 -7.90 -11.65
CA HIS A 77 -1.71 -7.09 -10.41
C HIS A 77 -1.55 -7.92 -9.12
N VAL A 78 -1.82 -9.23 -9.14
CA VAL A 78 -1.73 -10.14 -7.98
C VAL A 78 -0.98 -11.45 -8.25
N GLY A 79 -0.37 -11.62 -9.43
CA GLY A 79 0.51 -12.74 -9.74
C GLY A 79 -0.16 -14.12 -9.88
N LEU A 80 -1.40 -14.30 -9.40
CA LEU A 80 -1.91 -15.63 -9.02
C LEU A 80 -3.30 -16.00 -9.56
N GLY A 81 -3.67 -15.48 -10.73
CA GLY A 81 -4.80 -16.03 -11.48
C GLY A 81 -6.12 -16.11 -10.69
N VAL A 82 -6.34 -15.16 -9.76
CA VAL A 82 -7.60 -15.12 -9.01
C VAL A 82 -8.71 -14.71 -9.98
N GLU A 83 -9.52 -15.68 -10.38
CA GLU A 83 -10.69 -15.49 -11.24
C GLU A 83 -11.91 -14.93 -10.47
N GLN A 84 -11.75 -14.71 -9.16
CA GLN A 84 -12.81 -14.20 -8.29
C GLN A 84 -13.03 -12.70 -8.52
N SER A 85 -14.30 -12.31 -8.52
CA SER A 85 -14.69 -10.90 -8.44
C SER A 85 -14.53 -10.38 -7.02
N GLY A 86 -14.32 -9.06 -6.88
CA GLY A 86 -14.04 -8.45 -5.59
C GLY A 86 -13.77 -6.95 -5.68
N TYR A 87 -13.22 -6.40 -4.61
CA TYR A 87 -12.83 -4.99 -4.49
C TYR A 87 -11.32 -4.87 -4.36
N LEU A 88 -10.71 -4.01 -5.19
CA LEU A 88 -9.32 -3.60 -5.08
C LEU A 88 -9.26 -2.18 -4.50
N ILE A 89 -8.61 -2.05 -3.35
CA ILE A 89 -8.48 -0.80 -2.61
C ILE A 89 -7.00 -0.41 -2.60
N GLY A 90 -6.65 0.66 -3.31
CA GLY A 90 -5.28 1.16 -3.37
C GLY A 90 -5.05 2.26 -2.34
N THR A 91 -3.98 2.13 -1.54
CA THR A 91 -3.57 3.12 -0.54
C THR A 91 -2.18 3.66 -0.86
N TYR A 92 -2.11 4.93 -1.24
CA TYR A 92 -0.84 5.62 -1.50
C TYR A 92 -0.25 6.20 -0.22
N MET A 93 0.98 5.79 0.07
CA MET A 93 1.75 6.13 1.25
C MET A 93 2.58 7.38 0.94
N THR A 94 2.24 8.48 1.60
CA THR A 94 2.96 9.75 1.43
C THR A 94 4.29 9.72 2.17
N GLU A 95 5.15 10.70 1.93
CA GLU A 95 6.43 10.91 2.63
C GLU A 95 6.26 11.12 4.15
N ARG A 96 5.03 11.41 4.59
CA ARG A 96 4.67 11.54 6.00
C ARG A 96 4.04 10.29 6.58
N SER A 97 3.58 9.36 5.76
CA SER A 97 2.93 8.13 6.19
C SER A 97 3.94 7.15 6.81
N VAL A 98 3.48 6.27 7.69
CA VAL A 98 4.30 5.17 8.20
C VAL A 98 4.41 4.10 7.12
N HIS A 99 5.62 3.66 6.80
CA HIS A 99 5.84 2.71 5.70
C HIS A 99 5.84 1.24 6.09
N ARG A 100 5.29 0.94 7.26
CA ARG A 100 5.12 -0.40 7.80
C ARG A 100 3.74 -0.91 7.44
N ASN A 101 3.70 -2.04 6.75
CA ASN A 101 2.46 -2.61 6.26
C ASN A 101 1.94 -3.69 7.20
N ARG A 102 0.62 -3.72 7.37
CA ARG A 102 -0.08 -4.58 8.33
C ARG A 102 -1.08 -5.49 7.61
N ALA A 103 -1.30 -6.67 8.17
CA ALA A 103 -2.23 -7.63 7.61
C ALA A 103 -3.67 -7.10 7.77
N PRO A 104 -4.48 -7.01 6.70
CA PRO A 104 -5.84 -6.49 6.77
C PRO A 104 -6.78 -7.41 7.54
N LEU A 105 -6.45 -8.71 7.62
CA LEU A 105 -7.22 -9.78 8.26
C LEU A 105 -6.27 -10.79 8.90
N GLY A 106 -6.81 -11.60 9.82
CA GLY A 106 -6.10 -12.76 10.36
C GLY A 106 -6.24 -13.97 9.45
N GLY A 107 -5.21 -14.82 9.41
CA GLY A 107 -5.23 -16.02 8.58
C GLY A 107 -3.84 -16.61 8.33
N GLU A 108 -3.81 -17.60 7.45
CA GLU A 108 -2.58 -18.25 6.99
C GLU A 108 -2.06 -17.56 5.73
N VAL A 109 -0.77 -17.22 5.70
CA VAL A 109 -0.09 -16.76 4.49
C VAL A 109 0.12 -17.97 3.59
N VAL A 110 -0.68 -18.10 2.55
CA VAL A 110 -0.63 -19.26 1.63
C VAL A 110 0.39 -19.10 0.51
N TYR A 111 0.82 -17.87 0.23
CA TYR A 111 1.89 -17.60 -0.72
C TYR A 111 2.52 -16.22 -0.52
N ARG A 112 3.73 -16.09 -1.06
CA ARG A 112 4.43 -14.84 -1.29
C ARG A 112 4.96 -14.82 -2.71
N TRP A 113 4.58 -13.81 -3.49
CA TRP A 113 4.99 -13.64 -4.88
C TRP A 113 5.71 -12.31 -5.05
N HIS A 114 6.92 -12.34 -5.62
CA HIS A 114 7.70 -11.14 -5.93
C HIS A 114 7.81 -10.99 -7.45
N ARG A 115 7.58 -9.77 -7.92
CA ARG A 115 7.80 -9.39 -9.32
C ARG A 115 8.78 -8.23 -9.34
N SER A 116 9.87 -8.39 -10.09
CA SER A 116 10.81 -7.29 -10.34
C SER A 116 10.20 -6.20 -11.22
N ALA A 117 10.78 -5.00 -11.19
CA ALA A 117 10.37 -3.92 -12.07
C ALA A 117 10.68 -4.24 -13.54
N ASP A 118 9.88 -3.70 -14.45
CA ASP A 118 10.03 -3.90 -15.90
C ASP A 118 10.04 -2.56 -16.67
N PRO A 119 11.19 -2.10 -17.18
CA PRO A 119 12.56 -2.50 -16.82
C PRO A 119 13.06 -1.82 -15.52
N PHE A 120 12.36 -0.79 -15.05
CA PHE A 120 12.70 -0.05 -13.83
C PHE A 120 11.45 0.56 -13.19
N ASN A 121 11.53 0.83 -11.89
CA ASN A 121 10.45 1.48 -11.14
C ASN A 121 10.16 2.88 -11.69
N ARG A 122 8.90 3.22 -11.86
CA ARG A 122 8.40 4.53 -12.28
C ARG A 122 7.99 5.35 -11.07
N SER A 123 8.14 6.66 -11.18
CA SER A 123 7.83 7.58 -10.09
C SER A 123 6.33 7.68 -9.83
N MET A 124 5.95 7.69 -8.56
CA MET A 124 4.63 8.03 -8.05
C MET A 124 4.50 9.51 -7.66
N ALA A 125 5.47 10.37 -7.96
CA ALA A 125 5.43 11.80 -7.60
C ALA A 125 4.17 12.53 -8.12
N ARG A 126 3.59 12.07 -9.24
CA ARG A 126 2.31 12.59 -9.73
C ARG A 126 1.16 12.31 -8.74
N MET A 127 1.18 11.19 -8.01
CA MET A 127 0.21 10.92 -6.94
C MET A 127 0.32 11.95 -5.83
N ALA A 128 1.54 12.19 -5.34
CA ALA A 128 1.80 13.20 -4.31
C ALA A 128 1.30 14.58 -4.78
N ALA A 129 1.61 14.97 -6.02
CA ALA A 129 1.12 16.22 -6.61
C ALA A 129 -0.42 16.26 -6.71
N ASN A 130 -1.05 15.20 -7.21
CA ASN A 130 -2.51 15.13 -7.32
C ASN A 130 -3.19 15.25 -5.96
N LEU A 131 -2.66 14.59 -4.93
CA LEU A 131 -3.17 14.69 -3.56
C LEU A 131 -2.97 16.10 -2.98
N LEU A 132 -1.77 16.68 -3.15
CA LEU A 132 -1.45 18.03 -2.67
C LEU A 132 -2.39 19.09 -3.27
N PHE A 133 -2.67 19.00 -4.56
CA PHE A 133 -3.55 19.92 -5.28
C PHE A 133 -5.02 19.47 -5.34
N ARG A 134 -5.38 18.42 -4.59
CA ARG A 134 -6.73 17.82 -4.55
C ARG A 134 -7.33 17.54 -5.94
N ARG A 135 -6.50 17.10 -6.88
CA ARG A 135 -6.88 16.76 -8.25
C ARG A 135 -7.35 15.31 -8.33
N GLN A 136 -8.63 15.11 -8.63
CA GLN A 136 -9.24 13.81 -8.84
C GLN A 136 -9.39 13.47 -10.34
N PRO A 137 -9.45 12.16 -10.71
CA PRO A 137 -9.16 11.02 -9.85
C PRO A 137 -7.65 10.89 -9.60
N TYR A 138 -7.27 10.50 -8.39
CA TYR A 138 -5.86 10.54 -7.97
C TYR A 138 -4.98 9.61 -8.82
N ASP A 139 -5.52 8.49 -9.29
CA ASP A 139 -4.85 7.34 -9.92
C ASP A 139 -4.81 7.35 -11.46
N GLN A 140 -5.22 8.43 -12.12
CA GLN A 140 -5.43 8.42 -13.58
C GLN A 140 -4.15 8.16 -14.39
N GLY A 141 -4.14 7.10 -15.21
CA GLY A 141 -3.06 6.81 -16.17
C GLY A 141 -1.71 6.52 -15.51
N CYS A 142 -1.71 5.86 -14.36
CA CYS A 142 -0.53 5.56 -13.54
C CYS A 142 0.27 4.37 -14.09
N ARG A 143 1.34 4.66 -14.84
CA ARG A 143 2.22 3.63 -15.41
C ARG A 143 2.94 2.76 -14.37
N TYR A 144 3.12 3.28 -13.15
CA TYR A 144 3.78 2.55 -12.06
C TYR A 144 2.98 1.29 -11.67
N LEU A 145 1.65 1.31 -11.80
CA LEU A 145 0.78 0.16 -11.55
C LEU A 145 1.05 -1.01 -12.50
N LEU A 146 1.75 -0.80 -13.62
CA LEU A 146 2.05 -1.83 -14.61
C LEU A 146 3.51 -2.31 -14.55
N SER A 147 4.43 -1.39 -14.26
CA SER A 147 5.87 -1.63 -14.44
C SER A 147 6.66 -1.75 -13.14
N ASN A 148 6.17 -1.23 -12.02
CA ASN A 148 6.96 -1.24 -10.78
C ASN A 148 7.08 -2.65 -10.19
N GLU A 149 8.12 -2.82 -9.39
CA GLU A 149 8.36 -3.97 -8.51
C GLU A 149 7.18 -4.14 -7.56
N ARG A 150 6.79 -5.39 -7.34
CA ARG A 150 5.69 -5.78 -6.47
C ARG A 150 6.07 -6.93 -5.57
N LEU A 151 5.53 -6.92 -4.37
CA LEU A 151 5.48 -8.09 -3.51
C LEU A 151 4.02 -8.28 -3.08
N THR A 152 3.47 -9.44 -3.41
CA THR A 152 2.11 -9.83 -3.05
C THR A 152 2.16 -10.97 -2.05
N ILE A 153 1.41 -10.85 -0.95
CA ILE A 153 1.10 -11.96 -0.06
C ILE A 153 -0.37 -12.34 -0.21
N GLY A 154 -0.65 -13.64 -0.15
CA GLY A 154 -2.01 -14.17 -0.09
C GLY A 154 -2.30 -14.66 1.32
N ILE A 155 -3.31 -14.09 1.95
CA ILE A 155 -3.77 -14.48 3.30
C ILE A 155 -5.09 -15.22 3.13
N ARG A 156 -5.09 -16.51 3.47
CA ARG A 156 -6.31 -17.30 3.58
C ARG A 156 -6.96 -16.99 4.93
N HIS A 157 -8.08 -16.27 4.87
CA HIS A 157 -8.92 -15.98 6.03
C HIS A 157 -9.49 -17.28 6.62
N THR A 158 -9.85 -17.27 7.91
CA THR A 158 -10.46 -18.43 8.60
C THR A 158 -11.72 -18.93 7.90
N GLY A 159 -12.52 -18.02 7.33
CA GLY A 159 -13.68 -18.34 6.47
C GLY A 159 -13.34 -18.89 5.07
N GLY A 160 -12.07 -19.24 4.79
CA GLY A 160 -11.63 -19.88 3.54
C GLY A 160 -11.30 -18.92 2.39
N SER A 161 -11.85 -17.70 2.41
CA SER A 161 -11.61 -16.66 1.41
C SER A 161 -10.15 -16.21 1.34
N LEU A 162 -9.66 -15.96 0.13
CA LEU A 162 -8.29 -15.53 -0.13
C LEU A 162 -8.23 -14.00 -0.30
N VAL A 163 -7.49 -13.34 0.60
CA VAL A 163 -7.29 -11.88 0.62
C VAL A 163 -5.87 -11.57 0.22
N LEU A 164 -5.69 -10.59 -0.68
CA LEU A 164 -4.38 -10.30 -1.24
C LEU A 164 -3.91 -8.93 -0.80
N VAL A 165 -2.64 -8.84 -0.44
CA VAL A 165 -2.00 -7.59 -0.09
C VAL A 165 -0.77 -7.41 -0.97
N THR A 166 -0.80 -6.38 -1.82
CA THR A 166 0.26 -6.08 -2.78
C THR A 166 0.96 -4.79 -2.42
N GLN A 167 2.24 -4.89 -2.10
CA GLN A 167 3.14 -3.75 -1.96
C GLN A 167 3.67 -3.38 -3.36
N ILE A 168 3.67 -2.10 -3.69
CA ILE A 168 4.16 -1.55 -4.96
C ILE A 168 5.26 -0.54 -4.65
N ALA A 169 6.48 -0.82 -5.11
CA ALA A 169 7.62 0.07 -4.93
C ALA A 169 7.49 1.36 -5.75
N ASP A 170 8.16 2.44 -5.36
CA ASP A 170 8.32 3.66 -6.16
C ASP A 170 9.71 3.73 -6.83
N LEU A 171 9.94 4.73 -7.68
CA LEU A 171 11.23 5.03 -8.28
C LEU A 171 12.32 5.11 -7.20
N TRP A 172 13.47 4.51 -7.49
CA TRP A 172 14.63 4.36 -6.58
C TRP A 172 14.45 3.39 -5.40
N ILE A 173 13.29 2.76 -5.25
CA ILE A 173 13.17 1.59 -4.39
C ILE A 173 13.60 0.34 -5.14
N ASN A 174 14.43 -0.48 -4.51
CA ASN A 174 14.96 -1.72 -5.08
C ASN A 174 14.83 -2.92 -4.12
N ARG A 175 14.01 -2.76 -3.07
CA ARG A 175 13.73 -3.84 -2.12
C ARG A 175 12.45 -3.56 -1.33
N ILE A 176 11.40 -4.28 -1.67
CA ILE A 176 10.24 -4.47 -0.79
C ILE A 176 10.59 -5.56 0.23
N VAL A 177 10.30 -5.34 1.51
CA VAL A 177 10.58 -6.30 2.59
C VAL A 177 9.27 -6.89 3.11
N ALA A 178 9.12 -8.20 2.96
CA ALA A 178 8.17 -8.99 3.73
C ALA A 178 8.92 -9.76 4.82
N GLN A 179 8.36 -9.76 6.03
CA GLN A 179 8.84 -10.48 7.22
C GLN A 179 8.05 -11.77 7.46
N VAL A 180 7.24 -12.17 6.48
CA VAL A 180 6.43 -13.39 6.49
C VAL A 180 6.70 -14.19 5.22
N ASP A 181 6.50 -15.49 5.35
CA ASP A 181 6.66 -16.51 4.32
C ASP A 181 5.38 -17.35 4.19
N ALA A 182 5.30 -18.17 3.13
CA ALA A 182 4.20 -19.12 2.98
C ALA A 182 4.23 -20.15 4.13
N GLY A 183 3.07 -20.42 4.72
CA GLY A 183 2.90 -21.25 5.92
C GLY A 183 2.84 -20.46 7.23
N ASP A 184 3.20 -19.18 7.24
CA ASP A 184 3.09 -18.35 8.46
C ASP A 184 1.64 -18.00 8.78
N THR A 185 1.30 -17.89 10.06
CA THR A 185 0.03 -17.33 10.51
C THR A 185 0.19 -15.86 10.92
N VAL A 186 -0.71 -15.00 10.45
CA VAL A 186 -0.76 -13.58 10.79
C VAL A 186 -2.05 -13.24 11.52
N ARG A 187 -1.97 -12.35 12.50
CA ARG A 187 -3.15 -11.72 13.12
C ARG A 187 -3.56 -10.48 12.35
N ARG A 188 -4.85 -10.11 12.38
CA ARG A 188 -5.29 -8.82 11.84
C ARG A 188 -4.52 -7.68 12.50
N GLY A 189 -4.03 -6.74 11.70
CA GLY A 189 -3.23 -5.61 12.15
C GLY A 189 -1.76 -5.95 12.47
N GLN A 190 -1.35 -7.22 12.39
CA GLN A 190 0.05 -7.61 12.56
C GLN A 190 0.89 -7.01 11.45
N GLN A 191 2.03 -6.40 11.81
CA GLN A 191 3.01 -5.95 10.81
C GLN A 191 3.59 -7.16 10.08
N TYR A 192 3.53 -7.15 8.75
CA TYR A 192 4.11 -8.20 7.92
C TYR A 192 5.25 -7.69 7.04
N GLY A 193 5.40 -6.37 6.87
CA GLY A 193 6.35 -5.84 5.90
C GLY A 193 6.67 -4.36 6.06
N LEU A 194 7.63 -3.90 5.27
CA LEU A 194 8.11 -2.52 5.22
C LEU A 194 8.51 -2.15 3.79
N ILE A 195 8.19 -0.92 3.38
CA ILE A 195 8.72 -0.30 2.16
C ILE A 195 9.57 0.92 2.56
N ARG A 196 10.75 1.11 1.97
CA ARG A 196 11.73 2.08 2.48
C ARG A 196 11.55 3.52 1.99
N PHE A 197 10.61 3.77 1.08
CA PHE A 197 10.32 5.07 0.48
C PHE A 197 8.90 5.06 -0.07
N GLY A 198 8.32 6.25 -0.32
CA GLY A 198 6.96 6.47 -0.81
C GLY A 198 6.49 5.34 -1.71
N SER A 199 5.31 4.79 -1.45
CA SER A 199 4.90 3.55 -2.08
C SER A 199 3.40 3.41 -2.07
N GLN A 200 2.88 2.35 -2.69
CA GLN A 200 1.46 2.03 -2.62
C GLN A 200 1.28 0.64 -2.04
N CYS A 201 0.20 0.44 -1.28
CA CYS A 201 -0.24 -0.86 -0.81
C CYS A 201 -1.69 -1.08 -1.23
N ASP A 202 -1.92 -2.15 -1.97
CA ASP A 202 -3.23 -2.54 -2.46
C ASP A 202 -3.76 -3.72 -1.65
N VAL A 203 -5.04 -3.66 -1.29
CA VAL A 203 -5.77 -4.77 -0.68
C VAL A 203 -6.86 -5.22 -1.64
N PHE A 204 -6.85 -6.51 -1.99
CA PHE A 204 -7.95 -7.16 -2.71
C PHE A 204 -8.79 -7.98 -1.74
N LEU A 205 -10.10 -7.71 -1.71
CA LEU A 205 -11.09 -8.44 -0.94
C LEU A 205 -12.08 -9.10 -1.90
N PRO A 206 -12.26 -10.44 -1.87
CA PRO A 206 -13.19 -11.12 -2.77
C PRO A 206 -14.65 -10.84 -2.37
N ASP A 207 -15.57 -10.83 -3.34
CA ASP A 207 -16.99 -10.50 -3.11
C ASP A 207 -17.64 -11.39 -2.04
N VAL A 208 -17.30 -12.68 -2.03
CA VAL A 208 -17.82 -13.66 -1.05
C VAL A 208 -17.45 -13.31 0.40
N LEU A 209 -16.44 -12.47 0.60
CA LEU A 209 -15.99 -12.04 1.91
C LEU A 209 -16.55 -10.66 2.29
N VAL A 210 -16.85 -9.79 1.33
CA VAL A 210 -17.18 -8.39 1.59
C VAL A 210 -18.68 -8.22 1.80
N ASP A 211 -19.05 -7.65 2.95
CA ASP A 211 -20.40 -7.15 3.18
C ASP A 211 -20.51 -5.69 2.68
N THR A 212 -19.77 -4.77 3.28
CA THR A 212 -19.81 -3.34 2.93
C THR A 212 -18.42 -2.73 2.88
N ILE A 213 -18.10 -1.98 1.82
CA ILE A 213 -16.90 -1.13 1.76
C ILE A 213 -17.15 0.18 2.51
N LEU A 214 -16.26 0.53 3.44
CA LEU A 214 -16.41 1.67 4.36
C LEU A 214 -15.49 2.85 4.06
N VAL A 215 -14.68 2.75 3.00
CA VAL A 215 -13.72 3.80 2.61
C VAL A 215 -13.98 4.31 1.20
N GLN A 216 -13.53 5.53 0.92
CA GLN A 216 -13.67 6.18 -0.38
C GLN A 216 -12.36 6.86 -0.83
N PRO A 217 -12.16 7.05 -2.14
CA PRO A 217 -11.00 7.77 -2.66
C PRO A 217 -10.83 9.16 -2.02
N GLY A 218 -9.61 9.50 -1.64
CA GLY A 218 -9.24 10.74 -0.96
C GLY A 218 -9.29 10.68 0.57
N GLN A 219 -9.82 9.61 1.16
CA GLN A 219 -9.78 9.39 2.60
C GLN A 219 -8.35 9.00 3.04
N TYR A 220 -7.87 9.60 4.14
CA TYR A 220 -6.66 9.14 4.80
C TYR A 220 -6.99 7.96 5.73
N VAL A 221 -6.22 6.89 5.65
CA VAL A 221 -6.37 5.66 6.44
C VAL A 221 -5.07 5.36 7.19
N PHE A 222 -5.20 4.66 8.32
CA PHE A 222 -4.09 4.25 9.18
C PHE A 222 -3.99 2.72 9.21
N ALA A 223 -2.78 2.20 9.00
CA ALA A 223 -2.51 0.77 8.93
C ALA A 223 -2.93 0.08 10.24
N GLY A 224 -3.76 -0.95 10.12
CA GLY A 224 -4.27 -1.71 11.24
C GLY A 224 -5.45 -1.06 11.98
N GLU A 225 -5.69 0.24 11.82
CA GLU A 225 -6.66 0.99 12.63
C GLU A 225 -7.93 1.35 11.85
N THR A 226 -7.78 1.80 10.60
CA THR A 226 -8.95 2.17 9.79
C THR A 226 -9.58 0.93 9.17
N VAL A 227 -10.88 0.75 9.40
CA VAL A 227 -11.65 -0.33 8.77
C VAL A 227 -11.89 0.00 7.29
N LEU A 228 -11.45 -0.89 6.39
CA LEU A 228 -11.70 -0.81 4.96
C LEU A 228 -13.10 -1.32 4.59
N ALA A 229 -13.52 -2.41 5.23
CA ALA A 229 -14.77 -3.08 4.94
C ALA A 229 -15.28 -3.89 6.14
N THR A 230 -16.60 -4.03 6.27
CA THR A 230 -17.20 -5.14 7.01
C THR A 230 -17.10 -6.41 6.16
N ILE A 231 -16.86 -7.54 6.81
CA ILE A 231 -16.69 -8.83 6.14
C ILE A 231 -17.57 -9.91 6.77
N HIS A 232 -17.93 -10.91 5.98
CA HIS A 232 -18.57 -12.12 6.47
C HIS A 232 -17.52 -13.03 7.11
N THR A 233 -17.76 -13.44 8.35
CA THR A 233 -16.89 -14.38 9.10
C THR A 233 -17.14 -15.85 8.76
N GLY A 234 -18.07 -16.13 7.84
CA GLY A 234 -18.43 -17.46 7.36
C GLY A 234 -19.75 -17.97 7.96
N GLN A 235 -20.54 -18.66 7.13
CA GLN A 235 -21.60 -19.60 7.54
C GLN A 235 -20.98 -20.96 7.84
#